data_AF-A0A6N0A5U2-F1
#
_entry.id   AF-A0A6N0A5U2-F1
#
_cell.length_a   1.000
_cell.length_b   1.000
_cell.length_c   1.000
_cell.angle_alpha   90.00
_cell.angle_beta   90.00
_cell.angle_gamma   90.00
#
_symmetry.space_group_name_H-M   'P 1'
#
loop_
_entity.id
_entity.type
_entity.pdbx_description
1 polymer ?
#
loop_
_entity_poly.entity_id
_entity_poly.type
_entity_poly.pdbx_seq_one_letter_code
_entity_poly.pdbx_strand_id
1 'polypeptide(L)' 'PNAYILYRKDRHRLLKASRPDIHNNDISRILGRAWNKESAEIRLKYKLRADESA' A
#
# COMPACT_ATOMS: atom_id res chain seq x y z
N PRO A 1 3.54 -1.12 -13.52
CA PRO A 1 2.86 -1.72 -12.35
C PRO A 1 2.12 -0.63 -11.56
N ASN A 2 0.95 -0.85 -10.93
CA ASN A 2 0.19 0.26 -10.33
C ASN A 2 0.79 0.72 -8.98
N ALA A 3 0.88 2.04 -8.74
CA ALA A 3 1.42 2.67 -7.53
C ALA A 3 0.83 2.11 -6.23
N TYR A 4 -0.47 1.86 -6.23
CA TYR A 4 -1.17 1.28 -5.08
C TYR A 4 -0.74 -0.17 -4.79
N ILE A 5 -0.38 -0.94 -5.82
CA ILE A 5 0.06 -2.32 -5.66
C ILE A 5 1.43 -2.36 -4.96
N LEU A 6 2.35 -1.46 -5.31
CA LEU A 6 3.64 -1.31 -4.62
C LEU A 6 3.43 -0.92 -3.15
N TYR A 7 2.63 0.12 -2.91
CA TYR A 7 2.28 0.58 -1.56
C TYR A 7 1.67 -0.53 -0.70
N ARG A 8 0.74 -1.30 -1.28
CA ARG A 8 0.07 -2.40 -0.60
C ARG A 8 1.05 -3.51 -0.26
N LYS A 9 1.91 -3.92 -1.20
CA LYS A 9 2.84 -5.05 -1.00
C LYS A 9 3.80 -4.79 0.16
N ASP A 10 4.29 -3.55 0.27
CA ASP A 10 5.21 -3.11 1.32
C ASP A 10 4.55 -3.15 2.71
N ARG A 11 3.38 -2.52 2.83
CA ARG A 11 2.63 -2.44 4.10
C ARG A 11 1.90 -3.73 4.47
N HIS A 12 1.50 -4.56 3.50
CA HIS A 12 0.83 -5.84 3.74
C HIS A 12 1.74 -6.77 4.54
N ARG A 13 3.04 -6.83 4.20
CA ARG A 13 4.02 -7.62 4.94
C ARG A 13 4.20 -7.14 6.38
N LEU A 14 4.25 -5.82 6.59
CA LEU A 14 4.30 -5.20 7.92
C LEU A 14 3.06 -5.52 8.76
N LEU A 15 1.86 -5.41 8.18
CA LEU A 15 0.60 -5.73 8.86
C LEU A 15 0.51 -7.21 9.21
N LYS A 16 0.90 -8.11 8.29
CA LYS A 16 0.96 -9.55 8.55
C LYS A 16 1.98 -9.89 9.64
N ALA A 17 3.12 -9.21 9.68
CA ALA A 17 4.14 -9.41 10.70
C ALA A 17 3.69 -8.91 12.08
N SER A 18 3.04 -7.74 12.14
CA SER A 18 2.55 -7.17 13.40
C SER A 18 1.24 -7.81 13.87
N ARG A 19 0.39 -8.27 12.96
CA ARG A 19 -0.93 -8.87 13.23
C ARG A 19 -1.11 -10.09 12.31
N PRO A 20 -0.56 -11.26 12.67
CA PRO A 20 -0.67 -12.45 11.81
C PRO A 20 -2.11 -12.91 11.58
N ASP A 21 -3.01 -12.59 12.52
CA ASP A 21 -4.44 -12.88 12.52
C ASP A 21 -5.27 -11.93 11.64
N ILE A 22 -4.66 -10.87 11.10
CA ILE A 22 -5.38 -9.88 10.29
C ILE A 22 -5.87 -10.50 8.96
N HIS A 23 -7.16 -10.33 8.70
CA HIS A 23 -7.78 -10.87 7.49
C HIS A 23 -7.40 -10.04 6.26
N ASN A 24 -7.19 -10.70 5.11
CA ASN A 24 -6.79 -10.00 3.87
C ASN A 24 -7.79 -8.91 3.45
N ASN A 25 -9.08 -9.13 3.70
CA ASN A 25 -10.15 -8.15 3.48
C ASN A 25 -9.93 -6.88 4.32
N ASP A 26 -9.60 -7.03 5.61
CA ASP A 26 -9.28 -5.90 6.47
C ASP A 26 -8.02 -5.17 6.04
N ILE A 27 -6.99 -5.90 5.59
CA ILE A 27 -5.77 -5.26 5.09
C ILE A 27 -6.08 -4.39 3.87
N SER A 28 -6.84 -4.90 2.90
CA SER A 28 -7.25 -4.09 1.74
C SER A 28 -8.07 -2.87 2.15
N ARG A 29 -8.99 -3.02 3.10
CA ARG A 29 -9.82 -1.91 3.60
C ARG A 29 -8.99 -0.86 4.34
N ILE A 30 -8.05 -1.27 5.18
CA ILE A 30 -7.16 -0.38 5.93
C ILE A 30 -6.19 0.32 4.97
N LEU A 31 -5.53 -0.42 4.08
CA LEU A 31 -4.55 0.15 3.15
C LEU A 31 -5.21 1.01 2.08
N GLY A 32 -6.42 0.68 1.61
CA GLY A 32 -7.19 1.51 0.72
C GLY A 32 -7.58 2.85 1.35
N ARG A 33 -7.99 2.84 2.64
CA ARG A 33 -8.24 4.08 3.39
C ARG A 33 -6.96 4.85 3.71
N ALA A 34 -5.89 4.17 4.09
CA ALA A 34 -4.60 4.80 4.36
C ALA A 34 -4.04 5.46 3.11
N TRP A 35 -4.12 4.79 1.96
CA TRP A 35 -3.76 5.37 0.66
C TRP A 35 -4.62 6.59 0.33
N ASN A 36 -5.93 6.55 0.64
CA ASN A 36 -6.84 7.68 0.46
C ASN A 36 -6.54 8.87 1.39
N LYS A 37 -5.98 8.61 2.58
CA LYS A 37 -5.56 9.64 3.53
C LYS A 37 -4.10 10.05 3.40
N GLU A 38 -3.30 9.32 2.62
CA GLU A 38 -1.89 9.64 2.44
C GLU A 38 -1.70 10.95 1.68
N SER A 39 -0.56 11.58 1.96
CA SER A 39 -0.16 12.83 1.34
C SER A 39 0.12 12.65 -0.15
N ALA A 40 -0.14 13.72 -0.91
CA ALA A 40 0.10 13.74 -2.36
C ALA A 40 1.55 13.38 -2.71
N GLU A 41 2.53 13.80 -1.90
CA GLU A 41 3.93 13.47 -2.07
C GLU A 41 4.22 11.96 -2.00
N ILE A 42 3.62 11.27 -1.03
CA ILE A 42 3.78 9.81 -0.90
C ILE A 42 3.15 9.11 -2.10
N ARG A 43 1.94 9.53 -2.48
CA ARG A 43 1.29 8.97 -3.67
C ARG A 43 2.13 9.18 -4.92
N LEU A 44 2.70 10.37 -5.10
CA LEU A 44 3.55 10.71 -6.23
C LEU A 44 4.83 9.88 -6.23
N LYS A 45 5.49 9.72 -5.08
CA LYS A 45 6.67 8.85 -4.91
C LYS A 45 6.39 7.42 -5.34
N TYR A 46 5.27 6.84 -4.91
CA TYR A 46 4.88 5.49 -5.33
C TYR A 46 4.43 5.44 -6.80
N LYS A 47 3.84 6.51 -7.34
CA LYS A 47 3.51 6.64 -8.77
C LYS A 47 4.75 6.61 -9.63
N LEU A 48 5.75 7.43 -9.32
CA LEU A 48 7.02 7.49 -10.02
C LEU A 48 7.74 6.13 -9.99
N ARG A 49 7.82 5.48 -8.81
CA ARG A 49 8.38 4.13 -8.70
C ARG A 49 7.63 3.07 -9.50
N ALA A 50 6.31 3.23 -9.63
CA ALA A 50 5.47 2.33 -10.40
C ALA A 50 5.64 2.50 -11.92
N ASP A 51 5.88 3.75 -12.33
CA ASP A 51 6.12 4.19 -13.70
C ASP A 51 7.53 3.79 -14.18
N GLU A 52 8.55 3.99 -13.33
CA GLU A 52 9.94 3.62 -13.60
C GLU A 52 10.16 2.10 -13.75
N SER A 53 9.23 1.30 -13.24
CA SER A 53 9.26 -0.16 -13.31
C SER A 53 8.28 -0.72 -14.36
N ALA A 54 7.74 0.12 -15.24
CA ALA A 54 6.89 -0.25 -16.39
C ALA A 54 7.71 -0.21 -17.69
#